data_AF-A0A0C1N1P8-F1
#
_entry.id   AF-A0A0C1N1P8-F1
#
_cell.length_a   1.000
_cell.length_b   1.000
_cell.length_c   1.000
_cell.angle_alpha   90.00
_cell.angle_beta   90.00
_cell.angle_gamma   90.00
#
_symmetry.space_group_name_H-M   'P 1'
#
loop_
_entity.id
_entity.type
_entity.pdbx_description
1 polymer ?
#
loop_
_entity_poly.entity_id
_entity_poly.type
_entity_poly.pdbx_seq_one_letter_code
_entity_poly.pdbx_strand_id
1 'polypeptide(L)' 'LEAATKISNSTITSENKITYKSYPGREVTIHFKGSITGKARLFIDPKGPTLYQAFAIAKDGNVNSPEIENFLNSLNIK' A
#
# COMPACT_ATOMS: atom_id res chain seq x y z
N LEU A 1 10.37 12.10 -0.64
CA LEU A 1 9.86 10.82 -1.20
C LEU A 1 10.90 10.10 -2.07
N GLU A 2 11.97 10.78 -2.54
CA GLU A 2 12.96 10.23 -3.48
C GLU A 2 13.88 9.13 -2.92
N ALA A 3 13.98 8.97 -1.60
CA ALA A 3 14.88 7.99 -0.99
C ALA A 3 14.39 6.54 -1.10
N ALA A 4 13.07 6.31 -1.21
CA ALA A 4 12.50 4.95 -1.25
C ALA A 4 12.50 4.34 -2.66
N THR A 5 12.49 5.17 -3.71
CA THR A 5 12.41 4.73 -5.11
C THR A 5 13.74 4.28 -5.72
N LYS A 6 14.87 4.50 -5.02
CA LYS A 6 16.21 4.26 -5.57
C LYS A 6 16.83 2.91 -5.20
N ILE A 7 16.17 2.09 -4.37
CA ILE A 7 16.76 0.88 -3.77
C ILE A 7 16.24 -0.43 -4.40
N SER A 8 15.21 -0.39 -5.23
CA SER A 8 14.76 -1.54 -6.01
C SER A 8 14.27 -1.07 -7.38
N ASN A 9 14.35 -1.92 -8.41
CA ASN A 9 13.74 -1.69 -9.73
C ASN A 9 12.20 -1.66 -9.62
N SER A 10 11.68 -0.71 -8.86
CA SER A 10 10.29 -0.58 -8.47
C SER A 10 9.87 0.87 -8.62
N THR A 11 8.74 1.07 -9.27
CA THR A 11 8.17 2.39 -9.55
C THR A 11 6.80 2.48 -8.90
N ILE A 12 6.56 3.54 -8.14
CA ILE A 12 5.20 3.86 -7.67
C ILE A 12 4.41 4.33 -8.89
N THR A 13 3.38 3.60 -9.27
CA THR A 13 2.53 3.89 -10.44
C THR A 13 1.27 4.64 -10.07
N SER A 14 0.84 4.56 -8.81
CA SER A 14 -0.31 5.30 -8.29
C SER A 14 -0.12 5.57 -6.80
N GLU A 15 -0.55 6.75 -6.37
CA GLU A 15 -0.57 7.16 -4.96
C GLU A 15 -1.86 7.93 -4.68
N ASN A 16 -2.68 7.40 -3.78
CA ASN A 16 -3.94 8.01 -3.36
C ASN A 16 -3.89 8.33 -1.87
N LYS A 17 -4.36 9.52 -1.48
CA LYS A 17 -4.60 9.82 -0.06
C LYS A 17 -5.87 9.08 0.37
N ILE A 18 -5.79 8.38 1.49
CA ILE A 18 -6.91 7.65 2.06
C ILE A 18 -7.04 7.99 3.55
N THR A 19 -8.18 7.68 4.13
CA THR A 19 -8.40 7.81 5.57
C THR A 19 -9.14 6.59 6.04
N TYR A 20 -8.67 5.98 7.13
CA TYR A 20 -9.35 4.88 7.79
C TYR A 20 -9.71 5.32 9.21
N LYS A 21 -11.01 5.46 9.49
CA LYS A 21 -11.51 6.09 10.73
C LYS A 21 -10.89 7.50 10.90
N SER A 22 -9.98 7.69 11.86
CA SER A 22 -9.27 8.94 12.12
C SER A 22 -7.78 8.87 11.77
N TYR A 23 -7.32 7.78 11.14
CA TYR A 23 -5.94 7.58 10.74
C TYR A 23 -5.73 8.09 9.31
N PRO A 24 -4.98 9.18 9.10
CA PRO A 24 -4.58 9.61 7.77
C PRO A 24 -3.62 8.58 7.16
N GLY A 25 -3.76 8.36 5.85
CA GLY A 25 -2.98 7.33 5.18
C GLY A 25 -2.79 7.55 3.68
N ARG A 26 -2.10 6.60 3.07
CA ARG A 26 -1.88 6.53 1.63
C ARG A 26 -2.11 5.12 1.13
N GLU A 27 -2.77 5.00 -0.01
CA GLU A 27 -2.75 3.80 -0.83
C GLU A 27 -1.71 3.99 -1.92
N VAL A 28 -0.78 3.05 -2.08
CA VAL A 28 0.22 3.09 -3.15
C VAL A 28 0.16 1.82 -3.97
N THR A 29 0.27 1.97 -5.29
CA THR A 29 0.52 0.86 -6.22
C THR A 29 1.97 0.93 -6.65
N ILE A 30 2.67 -0.19 -6.47
CA ILE A 30 4.09 -0.33 -6.75
C ILE A 30 4.25 -1.37 -7.85
N HIS A 31 4.76 -0.95 -9.00
CA HIS A 31 5.19 -1.88 -10.03
C HIS A 31 6.62 -2.31 -9.75
N PHE A 32 6.86 -3.61 -9.59
CA PHE A 32 8.19 -4.20 -9.44
C PHE A 32 8.67 -4.74 -10.79
N LYS A 33 9.94 -5.15 -10.88
CA LYS A 33 10.49 -5.76 -12.09
C LYS A 33 9.62 -6.94 -12.58
N GLY A 34 9.28 -6.92 -13.88
CA GLY A 34 8.48 -7.96 -14.52
C GLY A 34 6.99 -7.69 -14.43
N SER A 35 6.17 -8.72 -14.23
CA SER A 35 4.71 -8.59 -14.06
C SER A 35 4.28 -8.36 -12.61
N ILE A 36 5.22 -8.26 -11.68
CA ILE A 36 4.90 -8.19 -10.25
C ILE A 36 4.41 -6.79 -9.89
N THR A 37 3.23 -6.70 -9.32
CA THR A 37 2.67 -5.43 -8.81
C THR A 37 2.26 -5.61 -7.36
N GLY A 38 2.50 -4.60 -6.52
CA GLY A 38 2.05 -4.56 -5.14
C GLY A 38 1.09 -3.41 -4.90
N LYS A 39 0.18 -3.60 -3.95
CA LYS A 39 -0.73 -2.57 -3.45
C LYS A 39 -0.57 -2.48 -1.94
N ALA A 40 -0.26 -1.29 -1.45
CA ALA A 40 -0.08 -1.03 -0.02
C ALA A 40 -1.11 -0.05 0.49
N ARG A 41 -1.55 -0.22 1.72
CA ARG A 41 -2.21 0.82 2.52
C ARG A 41 -1.36 1.11 3.75
N LEU A 42 -1.03 2.38 3.91
CA LEU A 42 -0.20 2.90 4.99
C LEU A 42 -1.04 3.89 5.80
N PHE A 43 -1.11 3.74 7.11
CA PHE A 43 -1.84 4.63 8.01
C PHE A 43 -0.96 5.03 9.18
N ILE A 44 -0.94 6.32 9.52
CA ILE A 44 -0.15 6.85 10.64
C ILE A 44 -1.10 7.17 11.79
N ASP A 45 -0.75 6.74 13.00
CA ASP A 45 -1.42 7.21 14.21
C ASP A 45 -1.15 8.70 14.42
N PRO A 46 -2.16 9.59 14.40
CA PRO A 46 -1.92 11.00 14.62
C PRO A 46 -1.55 11.33 16.08
N LYS A 47 -1.78 10.40 17.02
CA LYS A 47 -1.54 10.58 18.46
C LYS A 47 -0.28 9.87 18.94
N GLY A 48 0.39 9.09 18.11
CA GLY A 48 1.54 8.28 18.50
C GLY A 48 2.47 7.98 17.32
N PRO A 49 3.67 7.41 17.57
CA PRO A 49 4.66 7.16 16.52
C PRO A 49 4.38 5.90 15.68
N THR A 50 3.16 5.35 15.72
CA THR A 50 2.84 4.05 15.10
C THR A 50 2.46 4.21 13.62
N LEU A 51 3.13 3.44 12.75
CA LEU A 51 2.78 3.25 11.34
C LEU A 51 2.16 1.87 11.15
N TYR A 52 0.92 1.84 10.66
CA TYR A 52 0.24 0.61 10.24
C TYR A 52 0.40 0.43 8.74
N GLN A 53 0.80 -0.76 8.32
CA GLN A 53 1.04 -1.09 6.93
C GLN A 53 0.41 -2.43 6.57
N ALA A 54 -0.39 -2.44 5.50
CA ALA A 54 -0.87 -3.66 4.86
C ALA A 54 -0.35 -3.70 3.42
N PHE A 55 0.20 -4.84 3.01
CA PHE A 55 0.81 -5.01 1.70
C PHE A 55 0.29 -6.28 1.04
N ALA A 56 -0.15 -6.16 -0.21
CA ALA A 56 -0.52 -7.28 -1.05
C ALA A 56 0.32 -7.28 -2.32
N ILE A 57 0.74 -8.45 -2.79
CA ILE A 57 1.59 -8.61 -3.97
C ILE A 57 0.92 -9.59 -4.93
N ALA A 58 0.77 -9.18 -6.18
CA ALA A 58 0.26 -10.00 -7.27
C ALA A 58 1.38 -10.26 -8.28
N LYS A 59 1.72 -11.53 -8.52
CA LYS A 59 2.77 -11.92 -9.48
C LYS A 59 2.36 -11.69 -10.94
N ASP A 60 1.06 -11.79 -11.21
CA ASP A 60 0.44 -11.55 -12.51
C ASP A 60 0.11 -10.06 -12.74
N GLY A 61 0.40 -9.22 -11.76
CA GLY A 61 0.15 -7.78 -11.81
C GLY A 61 -1.26 -7.37 -11.40
N ASN A 62 -2.14 -8.33 -11.12
CA ASN A 62 -3.54 -8.06 -10.84
C ASN A 62 -3.78 -7.74 -9.35
N VAL A 63 -3.38 -6.54 -8.93
CA VAL A 63 -3.59 -6.06 -7.55
C VAL A 63 -4.99 -5.53 -7.26
N ASN A 64 -5.89 -5.53 -8.25
CA ASN A 64 -7.29 -5.12 -8.11
C ASN A 64 -8.25 -6.31 -8.11
N SER A 65 -7.75 -7.51 -7.79
CA SER A 65 -8.60 -8.68 -7.61
C SER A 65 -9.50 -8.51 -6.38
N PRO A 66 -10.72 -9.11 -6.38
CA PRO A 66 -11.60 -9.08 -5.22
C PRO A 66 -10.95 -9.67 -3.96
N GLU A 67 -10.07 -10.65 -4.12
CA GLU A 67 -9.33 -11.27 -3.01
C GLU A 67 -8.40 -10.27 -2.32
N ILE A 68 -7.58 -9.55 -3.08
CA ILE A 68 -6.65 -8.55 -2.54
C ILE A 68 -7.42 -7.39 -1.92
N GLU A 69 -8.50 -6.96 -2.56
CA GLU A 69 -9.36 -5.91 -2.03
C GLU A 69 -9.98 -6.32 -0.70
N ASN A 70 -10.52 -7.54 -0.60
CA ASN A 70 -11.09 -8.07 0.64
C ASN A 70 -10.02 -8.20 1.74
N PHE A 71 -8.82 -8.67 1.41
CA PHE A 71 -7.70 -8.70 2.35
C PHE A 71 -7.37 -7.30 2.88
N LEU A 72 -7.19 -6.32 2.00
CA LEU A 72 -6.86 -4.95 2.42
C LEU A 72 -8.01 -4.26 3.19
N ASN A 73 -9.25 -4.61 2.90
CA ASN A 73 -10.44 -4.12 3.63
C ASN A 73 -10.62 -4.81 4.99
N SER A 74 -10.07 -6.01 5.18
CA SER A 74 -10.10 -6.72 6.46
C SER A 74 -9.19 -6.11 7.53
N LEU A 75 -8.31 -5.17 7.15
CA LEU A 75 -7.42 -4.48 8.08
C LEU A 75 -8.23 -3.74 9.14
N ASN A 76 -8.05 -4.14 10.40
CA ASN A 76 -8.69 -3.49 11.54
C ASN A 76 -7.66 -2.90 12.50
N ILE A 77 -7.42 -1.59 12.38
CA ILE A 77 -6.61 -0.81 13.31
C ILE A 77 -7.48 -0.47 14.54
N LYS A 78 -6.96 -0.81 15.73
CA LYS A 78 -7.57 -0.53 17.03
C LYS A 78 -7.19 0.86 17.53
#